data_AF-A0A5D8Z750-F1
#
_entry.id   AF-A0A5D8Z750-F1
#
_cell.length_a   1.000
_cell.length_b   1.000
_cell.length_c   1.000
_cell.angle_alpha   90.00
_cell.angle_beta   90.00
_cell.angle_gamma   90.00
#
_symmetry.space_group_name_H-M   'P 1'
#
loop_
_entity.id
_entity.type
_entity.pdbx_description
1 polymer ?
#
loop_
_entity_poly.entity_id
_entity_poly.type
_entity_poly.pdbx_seq_one_letter_code
_entity_poly.pdbx_strand_id
1 'polypeptide(L)'
;MEQNPRTSHVVDPATAAGEVSLRFDRWFASHELDLPPPTRAEFVQMGMDALQRWPDRSTGDVLDELIAELDGRLAVIAAEQAHDAGRGDATVASERQPRGLARLFGWNRDRRH
;
A
#
# COMPACT_ATOMS: atom_id res chain seq x y z
N MET A 1 2.46 45.34 12.83
CA MET A 1 1.86 44.46 11.81
C MET A 1 2.53 43.11 11.96
N GLU A 2 1.95 42.26 12.80
CA GLU A 2 2.46 40.91 13.08
C GLU A 2 2.15 40.02 11.87
N GLN A 3 3.19 39.69 11.09
CA GLN A 3 3.06 38.69 10.04
C GLN A 3 3.15 37.32 10.70
N ASN A 4 1.98 36.75 10.94
CA ASN A 4 1.77 35.36 11.34
C ASN A 4 2.45 34.44 10.30
N PRO A 5 3.52 33.69 10.64
CA PRO A 5 4.09 32.72 9.71
C PRO A 5 3.07 31.60 9.55
N ARG A 6 2.29 31.65 8.46
CA ARG A 6 1.65 30.43 7.96
C ARG A 6 2.79 29.56 7.50
N THR A 7 3.24 28.69 8.40
CA THR A 7 4.14 27.59 8.11
C THR A 7 3.43 26.71 7.09
N SER A 8 3.51 27.08 5.81
CA SER A 8 3.34 26.12 4.73
C SER A 8 4.47 25.12 4.95
N HIS A 9 4.16 24.03 5.67
CA HIS A 9 5.01 22.85 5.78
C HIS A 9 5.08 22.20 4.40
N VAL A 10 5.74 22.87 3.46
CA VAL A 10 6.13 22.25 2.20
C VAL A 10 7.28 21.33 2.57
N VAL A 11 6.95 20.10 2.97
CA VAL A 11 7.94 19.05 3.17
C VAL A 11 8.66 18.89 1.83
N ASP A 12 9.98 18.96 1.87
CA ASP A 12 10.81 18.71 0.69
C ASP A 12 10.42 17.35 0.06
N PRO A 13 10.20 17.27 -1.25
CA PRO A 13 9.67 16.07 -1.89
C PRO A 13 10.58 14.84 -1.70
N ALA A 14 11.91 15.03 -1.56
CA ALA A 14 12.81 13.91 -1.28
C ALA A 14 12.66 13.42 0.16
N THR A 15 12.46 14.35 1.11
CA THR A 15 12.15 14.02 2.51
C THR A 15 10.81 13.29 2.63
N ALA A 16 9.77 13.76 1.93
CA ALA A 16 8.47 13.11 1.88
C ALA A 16 8.58 11.71 1.27
N ALA A 17 9.28 11.54 0.14
CA ALA A 17 9.49 10.24 -0.48
C ALA A 17 10.24 9.26 0.44
N GLY A 18 11.21 9.76 1.21
CA GLY A 18 11.90 8.97 2.24
C GLY A 18 10.97 8.49 3.35
N GLU A 19 10.12 9.37 3.87
CA GLU A 19 9.14 9.02 4.91
C GLU A 19 8.09 8.01 4.38
N VAL A 20 7.58 8.25 3.17
CA VAL A 20 6.66 7.34 2.47
C VAL A 20 7.29 5.97 2.31
N SER A 21 8.53 5.90 1.80
CA SER A 21 9.24 4.64 1.61
C SER A 21 9.47 3.89 2.92
N LEU A 22 9.84 4.59 3.99
CA LEU A 22 10.09 3.97 5.29
C LEU A 22 8.79 3.40 5.90
N ARG A 23 7.68 4.14 5.82
CA ARG A 23 6.38 3.67 6.31
C ARG A 23 5.90 2.44 5.54
N PHE A 24 6.00 2.48 4.21
CA PHE A 24 5.62 1.32 3.39
C PHE A 24 6.52 0.12 3.63
N ASP A 25 7.83 0.29 3.78
CA ASP A 25 8.74 -0.82 4.07
C ASP A 25 8.39 -1.51 5.40
N ARG A 26 8.11 -0.72 6.45
CA ARG A 26 7.63 -1.24 7.74
C ARG A 26 6.28 -1.95 7.62
N TRP A 27 5.36 -1.42 6.80
CA TRP A 27 4.07 -2.06 6.54
C TRP A 27 4.26 -3.40 5.82
N PHE A 28 5.05 -3.45 4.75
CA PHE A 28 5.37 -4.69 4.04
C PHE A 28 5.98 -5.74 4.99
N ALA A 29 6.94 -5.33 5.83
CA ALA A 29 7.55 -6.23 6.81
C ALA A 29 6.54 -6.75 7.84
N SER A 30 5.59 -5.92 8.28
CA SER A 30 4.55 -6.31 9.24
C SER A 30 3.55 -7.32 8.65
N HIS A 31 3.38 -7.32 7.33
CA HIS A 31 2.51 -8.24 6.60
C HIS A 31 3.28 -9.38 5.90
N GLU A 32 4.58 -9.54 6.17
CA GLU A 32 5.46 -10.55 5.54
C GLU A 32 5.45 -10.49 4.00
N LEU A 33 5.34 -9.27 3.46
CA LEU A 33 5.23 -8.99 2.03
C LEU A 33 6.62 -8.74 1.43
N ASP A 34 7.19 -9.75 0.78
CA ASP A 34 8.40 -9.54 -0.01
C ASP A 34 8.06 -9.10 -1.44
N LEU A 35 7.94 -7.78 -1.61
CA LEU A 35 7.64 -7.16 -2.90
C LEU A 35 8.92 -6.88 -3.71
N PRO A 36 8.90 -7.10 -5.03
CA PRO A 36 10.03 -6.73 -5.87
C PRO A 36 10.21 -5.19 -5.88
N PRO A 37 11.45 -4.69 -6.04
CA PRO A 37 11.74 -3.26 -6.07
C PRO A 37 10.83 -2.39 -6.95
N PRO A 38 10.46 -2.78 -8.19
CA PRO A 38 9.54 -1.99 -9.01
C PRO A 38 8.16 -1.79 -8.36
N THR A 39 7.60 -2.84 -7.73
CA THR A 39 6.30 -2.72 -7.04
C THR A 39 6.40 -1.83 -5.81
N ARG A 40 7.51 -1.90 -5.06
CA ARG A 40 7.76 -0.97 -3.95
C ARG A 40 7.79 0.49 -4.43
N ALA A 41 8.40 0.76 -5.58
CA ALA A 41 8.43 2.10 -6.17
C ALA A 41 7.02 2.62 -6.54
N GLU A 42 6.11 1.74 -7.00
CA GLU A 42 4.71 2.11 -7.28
C GLU A 42 3.96 2.51 -6.00
N PHE A 43 4.17 1.83 -4.87
CA PHE A 43 3.62 2.24 -3.58
C PHE A 43 4.15 3.60 -3.14
N VAL A 44 5.46 3.85 -3.31
CA VAL A 44 6.05 5.15 -2.99
C VAL A 44 5.44 6.25 -3.87
N GLN A 45 5.26 6.00 -5.16
CA GLN A 45 4.59 6.94 -6.05
C GLN A 45 3.13 7.21 -5.64
N MET A 46 2.40 6.17 -5.26
CA MET A 46 1.02 6.30 -4.75
C MET A 46 0.96 7.15 -3.48
N GLY A 47 1.88 6.93 -2.52
CA GLY A 47 1.98 7.75 -1.31
C GLY A 47 2.28 9.21 -1.64
N MET A 48 3.20 9.47 -2.58
CA MET A 48 3.51 10.83 -3.03
C MET A 48 2.34 11.50 -3.77
N ASP A 49 1.55 10.74 -4.53
CA ASP A 49 0.34 11.25 -5.19
C ASP A 49 -0.74 11.65 -4.16
N ALA A 50 -0.94 10.83 -3.13
CA ALA A 50 -1.83 11.13 -2.02
C ALA A 50 -1.43 12.42 -1.28
N LEU A 51 -0.13 12.60 -1.01
CA LEU A 51 0.38 13.83 -0.39
C LEU A 51 0.17 15.07 -1.27
N GLN A 52 0.35 14.94 -2.58
CA GLN A 52 0.08 16.03 -3.53
C GLN A 52 -1.41 16.38 -3.65
N ARG A 53 -2.28 15.39 -3.45
CA ARG A 53 -3.74 15.57 -3.48
C ARG A 53 -4.27 16.31 -2.24
N TRP A 54 -3.61 16.14 -1.10
CA TRP A 54 -4.01 16.76 0.18
C TRP A 54 -2.85 17.52 0.85
N PRO A 55 -2.36 18.61 0.22
CA PRO A 55 -1.20 19.35 0.72
C PRO A 55 -1.47 20.10 2.04
N ASP A 56 -2.74 20.38 2.37
CA ASP A 56 -3.14 21.04 3.61
C ASP A 56 -3.24 20.07 4.81
N ARG A 57 -3.10 18.76 4.58
CA ARG A 57 -3.12 17.75 5.65
C ARG A 57 -1.72 17.36 6.08
N SER A 58 -1.60 16.91 7.31
CA SER A 58 -0.34 16.35 7.83
C SER A 58 0.06 15.13 7.00
N THR A 59 1.33 15.05 6.62
CA THR A 59 1.92 13.90 5.91
C THR A 59 1.65 12.60 6.65
N GLY A 60 1.71 12.62 7.98
CA GLY A 60 1.42 11.47 8.82
C GLY A 60 -0.03 10.98 8.67
N ASP A 61 -1.00 11.86 8.85
CA ASP A 61 -2.42 11.52 8.74
C ASP A 61 -2.79 10.97 7.36
N VAL A 62 -2.29 11.59 6.29
CA VAL A 62 -2.55 11.11 4.91
C VAL A 62 -1.98 9.71 4.69
N LEU A 63 -0.78 9.43 5.21
CA LEU A 63 -0.15 8.12 5.05
C LEU A 63 -0.78 7.05 5.95
N ASP A 64 -1.20 7.40 7.18
CA ASP A 64 -1.95 6.51 8.06
C ASP A 64 -3.31 6.13 7.44
N GLU A 65 -4.04 7.10 6.88
CA GLU A 65 -5.31 6.82 6.15
C GLU A 65 -5.07 5.91 4.93
N LEU A 66 -4.02 6.18 4.14
CA LEU A 66 -3.67 5.36 2.97
C LEU A 66 -3.29 3.92 3.36
N ILE A 67 -2.48 3.75 4.42
CA ILE A 67 -2.09 2.44 4.93
C ILE A 67 -3.32 1.68 5.46
N ALA A 68 -4.21 2.35 6.19
CA ALA A 68 -5.44 1.73 6.68
C ALA A 68 -6.35 1.27 5.53
N GLU A 69 -6.43 2.04 4.43
CA GLU A 69 -7.17 1.60 3.24
C GLU A 69 -6.55 0.36 2.59
N LEU A 70 -5.21 0.32 2.48
CA LEU A 70 -4.49 -0.84 1.94
C LEU A 70 -4.64 -2.08 2.82
N ASP A 71 -4.63 -1.92 4.14
CA ASP A 71 -4.91 -2.99 5.10
C ASP A 71 -6.31 -3.56 4.92
N GLY A 72 -7.32 -2.67 4.79
CA GLY A 72 -8.69 -3.08 4.51
C GLY A 72 -8.82 -3.87 3.20
N ARG A 73 -8.14 -3.42 2.14
CA ARG A 73 -8.11 -4.15 0.85
C ARG A 73 -7.42 -5.50 0.97
N LEU A 74 -6.31 -5.60 1.71
CA LEU A 74 -5.66 -6.88 1.99
C LEU A 74 -6.57 -7.83 2.77
N ALA A 75 -7.28 -7.33 3.78
CA ALA A 75 -8.21 -8.12 4.58
C ALA A 75 -9.36 -8.69 3.73
N VAL A 76 -9.91 -7.89 2.80
CA VAL A 76 -10.93 -8.36 1.85
C VAL A 76 -10.38 -9.49 0.97
N ILE A 77 -9.20 -9.30 0.38
CA ILE A 77 -8.59 -10.33 -0.48
C ILE A 77 -8.31 -11.62 0.31
N ALA A 78 -7.85 -11.51 1.55
CA ALA A 78 -7.63 -12.65 2.43
C ALA A 78 -8.95 -13.37 2.76
N ALA A 79 -10.02 -12.63 3.05
CA ALA A 79 -11.35 -13.18 3.32
C ALA A 79 -11.95 -13.88 2.09
N GLU A 80 -11.79 -13.32 0.89
CA GLU A 80 -12.21 -13.96 -0.35
C GLU A 80 -11.49 -15.29 -0.60
N GLN A 81 -10.18 -15.36 -0.32
CA GLN A 81 -9.43 -16.61 -0.44
C GLN A 81 -9.86 -17.67 0.57
N ALA A 82 -10.20 -17.27 1.80
CA ALA A 82 -10.75 -18.18 2.80
C ALA A 82 -12.13 -18.71 2.40
N HIS A 83 -12.97 -17.88 1.77
CA HIS A 83 -14.29 -18.27 1.30
C HIS A 83 -14.23 -19.23 0.10
N ASP A 84 -13.26 -19.04 -0.81
CA ASP A 84 -13.04 -19.93 -1.95
C ASP A 84 -12.48 -21.30 -1.51
N ALA A 85 -11.56 -21.31 -0.54
CA ALA A 85 -11.00 -22.53 0.04
C ALA A 85 -12.07 -23.40 0.75
N GLY A 86 -13.11 -22.79 1.31
CA GLY A 86 -14.21 -23.52 1.97
C GLY A 86 -15.21 -24.18 1.00
N ARG A 87 -15.17 -23.85 -0.30
CA ARG A 87 -16.07 -24.41 -1.33
C ARG A 87 -15.43 -25.54 -2.13
N GLY A 88 -14.10 -25.71 -2.03
CA GLY A 88 -13.31 -26.67 -2.81
C GLY A 88 -12.58 -27.69 -1.94
N ASP A 89 -13.28 -28.49 -1.13
CA ASP A 89 -12.68 -29.66 -0.51
C ASP A 89 -12.60 -30.82 -1.52
N ALA A 90 -11.55 -30.77 -2.34
CA ALA A 90 -10.78 -31.95 -2.72
C ALA A 90 -9.45 -31.48 -3.31
N THR A 91 -8.40 -31.61 -2.50
CA THR A 91 -6.99 -31.66 -2.94
C THR A 91 -6.41 -30.34 -3.44
N VAL A 92 -5.73 -29.61 -2.56
CA VAL A 92 -4.26 -29.50 -2.61
C VAL A 92 -3.76 -28.79 -1.37
N ALA A 93 -2.93 -29.50 -0.61
CA ALA A 93 -1.91 -28.88 0.20
C ALA A 93 -1.00 -28.06 -0.74
N SER A 94 -1.27 -26.77 -0.87
CA SER A 94 -0.42 -25.84 -1.61
C SER A 94 0.01 -24.76 -0.64
N GLU A 95 1.23 -24.96 -0.15
CA GLU A 95 2.26 -23.93 0.02
C GLU A 95 1.75 -22.53 0.35
N ARG A 96 1.97 -22.23 1.63
CA ARG A 96 2.05 -20.95 2.34
C ARG A 96 2.72 -19.83 1.53
N GLN A 97 2.10 -19.42 0.42
CA GLN A 97 2.57 -18.35 -0.43
C GLN A 97 1.54 -17.21 -0.32
N PRO A 98 1.94 -15.99 0.10
CA PRO A 98 1.00 -14.87 0.24
C PRO A 98 0.56 -14.37 -1.14
N ARG A 99 -0.37 -15.09 -1.79
CA ARG A 99 -0.95 -14.77 -3.10
C ARG A 99 -1.88 -13.54 -3.09
N GLY A 100 -2.03 -12.87 -1.94
CA GLY A 100 -2.93 -11.72 -1.77
C GLY A 100 -2.48 -10.45 -2.53
N LEU A 101 -1.18 -10.25 -2.72
CA LEU A 101 -0.65 -9.02 -3.34
C LEU A 101 -0.90 -8.92 -4.84
N ALA A 102 -0.90 -10.04 -5.56
CA ALA A 102 -1.10 -10.04 -7.01
C ALA A 102 -2.48 -9.48 -7.41
N ARG A 103 -3.48 -9.57 -6.50
CA ARG A 103 -4.83 -9.04 -6.70
C ARG A 103 -4.96 -7.55 -6.40
N LEU A 104 -4.17 -7.01 -5.46
CA LEU A 104 -4.14 -5.56 -5.22
C LEU A 104 -3.75 -4.77 -6.47
N PHE A 105 -2.91 -5.37 -7.34
CA PHE A 105 -2.39 -4.75 -8.55
C PHE A 105 -3.06 -5.23 -9.84
N GLY A 106 -4.10 -6.07 -9.77
CA GLY A 106 -4.77 -6.58 -10.97
C GLY A 106 -3.82 -7.31 -11.93
N TRP A 107 -2.77 -7.97 -11.41
CA TRP A 107 -1.78 -8.68 -12.24
C TRP A 107 -2.32 -10.04 -12.71
N ASN A 108 -3.52 -10.03 -13.28
CA ASN A 108 -3.98 -11.09 -14.15
C ASN A 108 -3.45 -10.77 -15.56
N ARG A 109 -2.17 -11.10 -15.81
CA ARG A 109 -1.62 -11.11 -17.18
C ARG A 109 -2.14 -12.34 -17.93
N ASP A 110 -3.46 -12.51 -17.98
CA ASP A 110 -4.13 -13.37 -18.95
C ASP A 110 -4.44 -12.51 -20.17
N ARG A 111 -3.39 -12.21 -20.96
CA ARG A 111 -3.59 -11.85 -22.37
C ARG A 111 -3.34 -13.10 -23.17
N ARG A 112 -4.44 -13.76 -23.54
CA ARG A 112 -4.56 -14.52 -24.77
C ARG A 112 -3.81 -13.81 -25.90
N HIS A 113 -2.87 -14.49 -26.53
CA HIS A 113 -2.81 -14.63 -27.99
C HIS A 113 -1.79 -15.70 -28.39
#